data_AF-A0AA50MEG9-F1
#
_entry.id   AF-A0AA50MEG9-F1
#
_cell.length_a   1.000
_cell.length_b   1.000
_cell.length_c   1.000
_cell.angle_alpha   90.00
_cell.angle_beta   90.00
_cell.angle_gamma   90.00
#
_symmetry.space_group_name_H-M   'P 1'
#
loop_
_entity.id
_entity.type
_entity.pdbx_description
1 polymer ?
#
loop_
_entity_poly.entity_id
_entity_poly.type
_entity_poly.pdbx_seq_one_letter_code
_entity_poly.pdbx_strand_id
1 'polypeptide(L)' 'MTLEELSKIEEEEFSTGPLSVLTQSVKNNTQVLINCRNNKKLLGRVKAFDRHCNMVLENVKEMWTEVPRTGKGK' A
#
# COMPACT_ATOMS: atom_id res chain seq x y z
N MET A 1 -12.91 25.35 7.17
CA MET A 1 -11.79 25.24 6.23
C MET A 1 -12.33 25.28 4.82
N THR A 2 -11.70 26.06 3.96
CA THR A 2 -11.98 26.09 2.52
C THR A 2 -11.44 24.82 1.85
N LEU A 3 -11.89 24.53 0.63
CA LEU A 3 -11.41 23.36 -0.15
C LEU A 3 -9.91 23.45 -0.45
N GLU A 4 -9.40 24.66 -0.68
CA GLU A 4 -7.97 24.90 -0.92
C GLU A 4 -7.12 24.65 0.33
N GLU A 5 -7.62 25.05 1.51
CA GLU A 5 -6.95 24.77 2.78
C GLU A 5 -6.88 23.27 3.07
N LEU A 6 -7.96 22.53 2.79
CA LEU A 6 -7.99 21.07 2.93
C LEU A 6 -6.94 20.39 2.03
N SER A 7 -6.85 20.80 0.76
CA SER A 7 -5.89 20.24 -0.18
C SER A 7 -4.44 20.50 0.23
N LYS A 8 -4.13 21.68 0.77
CA LYS A 8 -2.79 22.02 1.24
C LYS A 8 -2.37 21.21 2.45
N ILE A 9 -3.28 21.02 3.40
CA ILE A 9 -3.01 20.19 4.59
C ILE A 9 -2.75 18.74 4.17
N GLU A 10 -3.53 18.22 3.22
CA GLU A 10 -3.33 16.87 2.69
C GLU A 10 -1.97 16.73 1.96
N GLU A 11 -1.55 17.72 1.17
CA GLU A 11 -0.22 17.74 0.55
C GLU A 11 0.91 17.80 1.59
N GLU A 12 0.76 18.59 2.66
CA GLU A 12 1.72 18.63 3.76
C GLU A 12 1.79 17.28 4.48
N GLU A 13 0.66 16.64 4.76
CA GLU A 13 0.63 15.31 5.39
C GLU A 13 1.30 14.24 4.51
N PHE A 14 1.15 14.34 3.18
CA PHE A 14 1.83 13.44 2.23
C PHE A 14 3.32 13.72 2.07
N SER A 15 3.77 14.95 2.31
CA SER A 15 5.18 15.35 2.18
C SER A 15 5.96 15.13 3.47
N THR A 16 5.36 15.51 4.61
CA THR A 16 5.99 15.50 5.93
C THR A 16 5.23 14.56 6.86
N GLY A 17 5.50 13.26 6.75
CA GLY A 17 4.83 12.27 7.57
C GLY A 17 5.14 10.82 7.19
N PRO A 18 4.50 9.84 7.85
CA PRO A 18 4.68 8.42 7.54
C PRO A 18 4.25 8.06 6.11
N LEU A 19 3.31 8.80 5.52
CA LEU A 19 2.87 8.62 4.13
C LEU A 19 3.88 9.11 3.10
N SER A 20 4.90 9.89 3.50
CA SER A 20 5.97 10.35 2.60
C SER A 20 6.74 9.20 1.95
N VAL A 21 6.81 8.03 2.59
CA VAL A 21 7.37 6.81 2.01
C VAL A 21 6.60 6.37 0.76
N LEU A 22 5.27 6.50 0.76
CA LEU A 22 4.45 6.18 -0.40
C LEU A 22 4.61 7.23 -1.50
N THR A 23 4.67 8.51 -1.13
CA THR A 23 5.00 9.61 -2.05
C THR A 23 6.33 9.37 -2.76
N GLN A 24 7.36 9.01 -2.01
CA GLN A 24 8.68 8.69 -2.55
C GLN A 24 8.63 7.43 -3.42
N SER A 25 7.81 6.44 -3.04
CA SER A 25 7.68 5.19 -3.80
C SER A 25 7.04 5.40 -5.16
N VAL A 26 6.02 6.26 -5.25
CA VAL A 26 5.41 6.67 -6.53
C VAL A 26 6.42 7.44 -7.37
N LYS A 27 7.10 8.45 -6.80
CA LYS A 27 8.08 9.29 -7.52
C LYS A 27 9.25 8.49 -8.07
N ASN A 28 9.81 7.59 -7.26
CA ASN A 28 10.97 6.79 -7.64
C ASN A 28 10.60 5.48 -8.35
N ASN A 29 9.29 5.23 -8.53
CA ASN A 29 8.77 3.97 -9.06
C ASN A 29 9.37 2.76 -8.33
N THR A 30 9.55 2.82 -7.01
CA THR A 30 10.20 1.75 -6.24
C THR A 30 9.25 0.57 -6.05
N GLN A 31 9.82 -0.62 -5.84
CA GLN A 31 9.04 -1.80 -5.54
C GLN A 31 8.70 -1.83 -4.05
N VAL A 32 7.43 -2.06 -3.74
CA VAL A 32 6.91 -2.15 -2.37
C VAL A 32 6.38 -3.55 -2.10
N LEU A 33 6.59 -4.01 -0.86
CA LEU A 33 6.00 -5.23 -0.33
C LEU A 33 4.92 -4.85 0.69
N ILE A 34 3.66 -5.20 0.40
CA ILE A 34 2.49 -4.90 1.22
C ILE A 34 2.03 -6.18 1.88
N ASN A 35 1.91 -6.19 3.21
CA ASN A 35 1.33 -7.30 3.95
C ASN A 35 -0.17 -7.06 4.16
N CYS A 36 -1.01 -7.95 3.63
CA CYS A 36 -2.46 -7.83 3.72
C CYS A 36 -3.01 -8.52 4.98
N ARG A 37 -4.20 -8.09 5.41
CA ARG A 37 -4.90 -8.66 6.59
C ARG A 37 -5.23 -10.15 6.46
N ASN A 38 -5.35 -10.66 5.23
CA ASN A 38 -5.60 -12.07 4.92
C ASN A 38 -4.32 -12.93 4.88
N ASN A 39 -3.21 -12.44 5.46
CA ASN A 39 -1.88 -13.09 5.45
C ASN A 39 -1.27 -13.32 4.06
N LYS A 40 -1.82 -12.68 3.02
CA LYS A 40 -1.19 -12.62 1.71
C LYS A 40 -0.26 -11.41 1.63
N LYS A 41 0.79 -11.51 0.82
CA LYS A 41 1.74 -10.43 0.57
C LYS A 41 1.64 -10.01 -0.90
N LEU A 42 1.57 -8.72 -1.16
CA LEU A 42 1.59 -8.15 -2.50
C LEU A 42 2.95 -7.49 -2.73
N LEU A 43 3.64 -7.90 -3.79
CA LEU A 43 4.88 -7.25 -4.23
C LEU A 43 4.59 -6.53 -5.55
N GLY A 44 4.72 -5.21 -5.59
CA GLY A 44 4.36 -4.41 -6.77
C GLY A 44 4.91 -2.99 -6.73
N ARG A 45 4.42 -2.12 -7.60
CA ARG A 45 4.79 -0.69 -7.61
C ARG A 45 3.53 0.16 -7.43
N VAL A 46 3.61 1.20 -6.61
CA VAL A 46 2.48 2.11 -6.36
C VAL A 46 2.43 3.17 -7.47
N LYS A 47 1.25 3.39 -8.05
CA LYS A 47 1.00 4.47 -9.02
C LYS A 47 0.27 5.66 -8.45
N ALA A 48 -0.69 5.39 -7.57
CA ALA A 48 -1.42 6.41 -6.84
C ALA A 48 -1.81 5.85 -5.48
N PHE A 49 -1.98 6.74 -4.51
CA PHE A 49 -2.52 6.41 -3.21
C PHE A 49 -3.37 7.58 -2.71
N ASP A 50 -4.20 7.34 -1.69
CA ASP A 50 -4.97 8.37 -1.00
C ASP A 50 -4.65 8.41 0.50
N ARG A 51 -5.26 9.34 1.22
CA ARG A 51 -5.15 9.47 2.69
C ARG A 51 -5.66 8.26 3.49
N HIS A 52 -6.44 7.37 2.89
CA HIS A 52 -6.95 6.15 3.52
C HIS A 52 -6.04 4.94 3.25
N CYS A 53 -4.89 5.16 2.59
CA CYS A 53 -3.99 4.12 2.13
C CYS A 53 -4.63 3.18 1.09
N ASN A 54 -5.69 3.61 0.39
CA ASN A 54 -6.12 2.91 -0.82
C ASN A 54 -5.06 3.17 -1.88
N MET A 55 -4.63 2.12 -2.59
CA MET A 55 -3.53 2.20 -3.54
C MET A 55 -3.92 1.65 -4.89
N VAL A 56 -3.50 2.33 -5.95
CA VAL A 56 -3.47 1.80 -7.32
C VAL A 56 -2.09 1.21 -7.53
N LEU A 57 -2.03 -0.09 -7.81
CA LEU A 57 -0.79 -0.85 -7.95
C LEU A 57 -0.61 -1.36 -9.38
N GLU A 58 0.63 -1.41 -9.85
CA GLU A 58 1.02 -2.00 -11.12
C GLU A 58 2.05 -3.12 -10.94
N ASN A 59 2.09 -4.04 -11.91
CA ASN A 59 3.02 -5.18 -11.94
C ASN A 59 3.02 -5.97 -10.62
N VAL A 60 1.82 -6.27 -10.11
CA VAL A 60 1.63 -6.89 -8.80
C VAL A 60 1.79 -8.39 -8.88
N LYS A 61 2.59 -8.93 -7.96
CA LYS A 61 2.69 -10.36 -7.68
C LYS A 61 2.13 -10.64 -6.28
N GLU A 62 1.10 -11.46 -6.22
CA GLU A 62 0.52 -11.94 -4.96
C GLU A 62 1.27 -13.20 -4.49
N MET A 63 1.56 -13.28 -3.19
CA MET A 63 2.31 -14.37 -2.56
C MET A 63 1.59 -14.80 -1.29
N TRP A 64 1.34 -16.09 -1.14
CA TRP A 64 0.81 -16.70 0.09
C TRP A 64 1.34 -18.11 0.25
N THR A 65 1.33 -18.58 1.49
CA THR A 65 1.60 -19.98 1.81
C THR A 65 0.26 -20.66 2.07
N GLU A 66 -0.02 -21.74 1.36
CA GLU A 66 -1.09 -22.64 1.74
C GLU A 66 -0.55 -23.58 2.82
N VAL A 67 -1.07 -23.48 4.03
CA VAL A 67 -0.84 -24.52 5.03
C VAL A 67 -1.74 -25.68 4.63
N PRO A 68 -1.20 -26.82 4.17
CA PRO A 68 -2.03 -27.97 3.87
C PRO A 68 -2.77 -28.33 5.15
N ARG A 69 -4.10 -28.37 5.10
CA ARG A 69 -4.88 -28.96 6.18
C ARG A 69 -4.43 -30.41 6.25
N THR A 70 -3.65 -30.77 7.26
CA THR A 70 -3.27 -32.16 7.53
C THR A 70 -4.57 -32.93 7.72
N GLY A 71 -5.00 -33.61 6.66
CA GLY A 71 -6.08 -34.56 6.70
C GLY A 71 -5.65 -35.74 7.57
N LYS A 72 -5.85 -35.62 8.87
CA LYS A 72 -6.08 -36.76 9.74
C LYS A 72 -7.36 -36.49 10.50
N GLY A 73 -8.47 -36.78 9.82
CA GLY A 73 -9.61 -37.40 10.49
C GLY A 73 -9.20 -38.81 10.91
N LYS A 74 -8.44 -38.88 11.99
CA LYS A 74 -8.37 -39.93 13.02
C LYS A 74 -7.86 -39.24 14.28
#